data_AF-A0A7H1J7S8-F1
#
_entry.id   AF-A0A7H1J7S8-F1
#
_cell.length_a   1.000
_cell.length_b   1.000
_cell.length_c   1.000
_cell.angle_alpha   90.00
_cell.angle_beta   90.00
_cell.angle_gamma   90.00
#
_symmetry.space_group_name_H-M   'P 1'
#
loop_
_entity.id
_entity.type
_entity.pdbx_description
1 polymer ?
#
loop_
_entity_poly.entity_id
_entity_poly.type
_entity_poly.pdbx_seq_one_letter_code
_entity_poly.pdbx_strand_id
1 'polypeptide(L)'
;MERIQIQLLAEKILGLTPDQADALVDSGEDYDTPLKERFGVDLETFGKIANALISLTPIIQEPNTEKFVHAFIEFQNGQGKILAKEAIDK
;
A
#
# COMPACT_ATOMS: atom_id res chain seq x y z
N MET A 1 5.76 -8.05 2.26
CA MET A 1 5.27 -6.69 2.49
C MET A 1 4.91 -6.53 3.97
N GLU A 2 5.29 -5.42 4.60
CA GLU A 2 5.02 -5.18 6.02
C GLU A 2 3.55 -4.75 6.26
N ARG A 3 3.00 -5.00 7.46
CA ARG A 3 1.61 -4.63 7.80
C ARG A 3 1.30 -3.15 7.55
N ILE A 4 2.24 -2.27 7.89
CA ILE A 4 2.07 -0.82 7.68
C ILE A 4 1.98 -0.43 6.20
N GLN A 5 2.68 -1.16 5.32
CA GLN A 5 2.59 -0.94 3.87
C GLN A 5 1.23 -1.41 3.34
N ILE A 6 0.72 -2.53 3.86
CA ILE A 6 -0.61 -3.06 3.50
C ILE A 6 -1.70 -2.06 3.93
N GLN A 7 -1.61 -1.50 5.15
CA GLN A 7 -2.55 -0.49 5.64
C GLN A 7 -2.51 0.79 4.79
N LEU A 8 -1.31 1.31 4.49
CA LEU A 8 -1.16 2.47 3.61
C LEU A 8 -1.76 2.22 2.21
N LEU A 9 -1.58 1.03 1.64
CA LEU A 9 -2.22 0.68 0.38
C LEU A 9 -3.74 0.60 0.50
N ALA A 10 -4.26 0.01 1.58
CA ALA A 10 -5.69 -0.10 1.85
C ALA A 10 -6.33 1.29 1.96
N GLU A 11 -5.74 2.21 2.72
CA GLU A 11 -6.18 3.60 2.84
C GLU A 11 -6.31 4.28 1.47
N LYS A 12 -5.31 4.08 0.62
CA LYS A 12 -5.26 4.69 -0.71
C LYS A 12 -6.32 4.14 -1.65
N ILE A 13 -6.54 2.83 -1.69
CA ILE A 13 -7.58 2.25 -2.56
C ILE A 13 -8.99 2.50 -2.05
N LEU A 14 -9.15 2.66 -0.73
CA LEU A 14 -10.40 3.08 -0.10
C LEU A 14 -10.64 4.60 -0.27
N GLY A 15 -9.65 5.36 -0.73
CA GLY A 15 -9.75 6.80 -0.91
C GLY A 15 -9.99 7.53 0.40
N LEU A 16 -9.42 7.01 1.50
CA LEU A 16 -9.58 7.62 2.83
C LEU A 16 -8.77 8.91 2.91
N THR A 17 -9.34 9.92 3.56
CA THR A 17 -8.56 11.08 4.01
C THR A 17 -7.67 10.68 5.19
N PRO A 18 -6.60 11.45 5.49
CA PRO A 18 -5.79 11.22 6.69
C PRO A 18 -6.65 11.14 7.96
N ASP A 19 -7.59 12.07 8.14
CA ASP A 19 -8.49 12.09 9.30
C ASP A 19 -9.37 10.82 9.39
N GLN A 20 -9.79 10.25 8.25
CA GLN A 20 -10.56 9.01 8.23
C GLN A 20 -9.70 7.79 8.54
N ALA A 21 -8.45 7.77 8.07
CA ALA A 21 -7.50 6.72 8.39
C ALA A 21 -7.14 6.75 9.89
N ASP A 22 -6.86 7.93 10.44
CA ASP A 22 -6.57 8.12 11.87
C ASP A 22 -7.76 7.69 12.73
N ALA A 23 -8.98 8.03 12.33
CA ALA A 23 -10.18 7.60 13.05
C ALA A 23 -10.36 6.08 13.09
N LEU A 24 -10.00 5.35 12.02
CA LEU A 24 -10.04 3.88 12.02
C LEU A 24 -9.01 3.30 13.00
N VAL A 25 -7.79 3.85 13.00
CA VAL A 25 -6.73 3.44 13.92
C VAL A 25 -7.11 3.71 15.38
N ASP A 26 -7.66 4.89 15.67
CA ASP A 26 -8.01 5.32 17.02
C ASP A 26 -9.25 4.63 17.59
N SER A 27 -10.23 4.28 16.73
CA SER A 27 -11.44 3.56 17.13
C SER A 27 -11.21 2.07 17.36
N GLY A 28 -10.03 1.54 16.99
CA GLY A 28 -9.76 0.11 16.95
C GLY A 28 -10.57 -0.61 15.87
N GLU A 29 -11.17 0.13 14.94
CA GLU A 29 -11.82 -0.44 13.76
C GLU A 29 -10.76 -0.96 12.78
N ASP A 30 -10.98 -2.16 12.23
CA ASP A 30 -10.08 -2.73 11.23
C ASP A 30 -10.50 -2.31 9.82
N TYR A 31 -9.52 -2.21 8.93
CA TYR A 31 -9.71 -1.96 7.50
C TYR A 31 -10.52 -3.08 6.81
N ASP A 32 -10.74 -4.21 7.49
CA ASP A 32 -11.53 -5.35 7.03
C ASP A 32 -12.93 -4.96 6.57
N THR A 33 -13.68 -4.18 7.35
CA THR A 33 -15.06 -3.81 7.00
C THR A 33 -15.14 -3.03 5.68
N PRO A 34 -14.44 -1.89 5.52
CA PRO A 34 -14.50 -1.14 4.27
C PRO A 34 -13.89 -1.91 3.08
N LEU A 35 -12.86 -2.73 3.29
CA LEU A 35 -12.31 -3.59 2.23
C LEU A 35 -13.30 -4.66 1.79
N LYS A 36 -14.02 -5.27 2.73
CA LYS A 36 -15.01 -6.32 2.45
C LYS A 36 -16.20 -5.75 1.69
N GLU A 37 -16.68 -4.58 2.05
CA GLU A 37 -17.80 -3.93 1.37
C GLU A 37 -17.45 -3.51 -0.06
N ARG A 38 -16.23 -3.01 -0.30
CA ARG A 38 -15.84 -2.51 -1.64
C ARG A 38 -15.23 -3.56 -2.56
N PHE A 39 -14.45 -4.47 -2.01
CA PHE A 39 -13.62 -5.40 -2.78
C PHE A 39 -13.88 -6.87 -2.43
N GLY A 40 -14.71 -7.14 -1.43
CA GLY A 40 -15.06 -8.51 -1.03
C GLY A 40 -13.94 -9.26 -0.30
N VAL A 41 -12.93 -8.56 0.21
CA VAL A 41 -11.76 -9.14 0.89
C VAL A 41 -11.50 -8.47 2.24
N ASP A 42 -10.90 -9.19 3.18
CA ASP A 42 -10.33 -8.61 4.41
C ASP A 42 -8.90 -8.06 4.17
N LEU A 43 -8.34 -7.38 5.17
CA LEU A 43 -7.01 -6.78 5.11
C LEU A 43 -5.91 -7.82 4.90
N GLU A 44 -6.04 -9.00 5.50
CA GLU A 44 -5.08 -10.09 5.34
C GLU A 44 -5.04 -10.57 3.87
N THR A 45 -6.21 -10.84 3.29
CA THR A 45 -6.35 -11.29 1.91
C THR A 45 -5.93 -10.20 0.93
N PHE A 46 -6.30 -8.96 1.21
CA PHE A 46 -5.81 -7.79 0.46
C PHE A 46 -4.28 -7.73 0.46
N GLY A 47 -3.64 -7.90 1.63
CA GLY A 47 -2.19 -7.91 1.75
C GLY A 47 -1.52 -9.04 0.96
N LYS A 48 -2.11 -10.24 0.95
CA LYS A 48 -1.62 -11.36 0.12
C LYS A 48 -1.70 -11.05 -1.37
N ILE A 49 -2.80 -10.45 -1.82
CA ILE A 49 -2.96 -10.03 -3.22
C ILE A 49 -1.93 -8.94 -3.57
N ALA A 50 -1.83 -7.89 -2.76
CA ALA A 50 -0.88 -6.79 -3.00
C ALA A 50 0.58 -7.30 -3.05
N ASN A 51 0.94 -8.21 -2.15
CA ASN A 51 2.26 -8.83 -2.13
C ASN A 51 2.51 -9.72 -3.35
N ALA A 52 1.50 -10.43 -3.88
CA ALA A 52 1.64 -11.19 -5.10
C ALA A 52 1.82 -10.29 -6.33
N LEU A 53 1.14 -9.15 -6.36
CA LEU A 53 1.15 -8.20 -7.48
C LEU A 53 2.37 -7.28 -7.51
N ILE A 54 3.10 -7.12 -6.39
CA ILE A 54 4.19 -6.13 -6.32
C ILE A 54 5.27 -6.40 -7.37
N SER A 55 5.63 -7.66 -7.61
CA SER A 55 6.58 -8.07 -8.65
C SER A 55 6.18 -7.70 -10.09
N LEU A 56 4.92 -7.30 -10.32
CA LEU A 56 4.40 -6.86 -11.61
C LEU A 56 4.39 -5.33 -11.76
N THR A 57 4.73 -4.59 -10.70
CA THR A 57 4.82 -3.12 -10.75
C THR A 57 6.04 -2.67 -11.55
N PRO A 58 6.08 -1.43 -12.06
CA PRO A 58 7.26 -0.91 -12.71
C PRO A 58 8.49 -0.96 -11.81
N ILE A 59 9.63 -1.30 -12.40
CA ILE A 59 10.93 -1.22 -11.74
C ILE A 59 11.36 0.24 -11.72
N ILE A 60 11.70 0.75 -10.53
CA ILE A 60 12.24 2.08 -10.35
C ILE A 60 13.56 2.01 -9.56
N GLN A 61 14.40 3.04 -9.73
CA GLN A 61 15.52 3.26 -8.85
C GLN A 61 15.04 3.95 -7.58
N GLU A 62 15.32 3.39 -6.41
CA GLU A 62 14.97 4.00 -5.14
C GLU A 62 15.77 5.31 -4.92
N PRO A 63 15.12 6.43 -4.54
CA PRO A 63 15.78 7.72 -4.37
C PRO A 63 16.98 7.67 -3.43
N ASN A 64 18.08 8.32 -3.83
CA ASN A 64 19.35 8.37 -3.08
C ASN A 64 20.01 7.00 -2.85
N THR A 65 19.62 5.97 -3.60
CA THR A 65 20.25 4.65 -3.58
C THR A 65 20.55 4.15 -4.99
N GLU A 66 21.40 3.13 -5.11
CA GLU A 66 21.65 2.40 -6.36
C GLU A 66 20.77 1.15 -6.50
N LYS A 67 19.74 1.03 -5.65
CA LYS A 67 18.87 -0.16 -5.61
C LYS A 67 17.70 -0.01 -6.57
N PHE A 68 17.44 -1.07 -7.33
CA PHE A 68 16.24 -1.20 -8.13
C PHE A 68 15.18 -1.98 -7.34
N VAL A 69 13.95 -1.49 -7.39
CA VAL A 69 12.83 -2.06 -6.64
C VAL A 69 11.58 -2.10 -7.50
N HIS A 70 10.73 -3.09 -7.25
CA HIS A 70 9.33 -3.04 -7.61
C HIS A 70 8.59 -2.17 -6.59
N ALA A 71 7.73 -1.25 -7.03
CA ALA A 71 7.05 -0.33 -6.12
C ALA A 71 5.62 0.03 -6.52
N PHE A 72 4.74 0.06 -5.51
CA PHE A 72 3.50 0.82 -5.58
C PHE A 72 3.79 2.28 -5.25
N ILE A 73 3.42 3.17 -6.16
CA ILE A 73 3.76 4.60 -6.09
C ILE A 73 2.47 5.42 -6.12
N GLU A 74 2.38 6.40 -5.23
CA GLU A 74 1.40 7.48 -5.32
C GLU A 74 2.07 8.71 -5.92
N PHE A 75 1.41 9.35 -6.89
CA PHE A 75 1.88 10.61 -7.46
C PHE A 75 1.03 11.77 -6.97
N GLN A 76 1.64 12.70 -6.22
CA GLN A 76 0.98 13.90 -5.71
C GLN A 76 1.90 15.12 -5.86
N ASN A 77 1.35 16.26 -6.28
CA ASN A 77 2.07 17.54 -6.38
C ASN A 77 3.38 17.46 -7.21
N GLY A 78 3.39 16.64 -8.27
CA GLY A 78 4.56 16.45 -9.11
C GLY A 78 5.64 15.53 -8.52
N GLN A 79 5.39 14.90 -7.38
CA GLN A 79 6.32 14.02 -6.68
C GLN A 79 5.73 12.61 -6.50
N GLY A 80 6.55 11.59 -6.75
CA GLY A 80 6.20 10.20 -6.47
C GLY A 80 6.60 9.80 -5.06
N LYS A 81 5.67 9.24 -4.29
CA LYS A 81 5.89 8.62 -2.99
C LYS A 81 5.75 7.11 -3.10
N ILE A 82 6.78 6.37 -2.69
CA ILE A 82 6.71 4.91 -2.58
C ILE A 82 5.83 4.56 -1.38
N LEU A 83 4.76 3.79 -1.62
CA LEU A 83 3.86 3.29 -0.58
C LEU A 83 4.32 1.91 -0.08
N ALA A 84 4.74 1.06 -1.01
CA ALA A 84 5.29 -0.26 -0.73
C ALA A 84 6.32 -0.61 -1.79
N LYS A 85 7.35 -1.36 -1.40
CA LYS A 85 8.43 -1.78 -2.30
C LYS A 85 8.89 -3.20 -2.00
N GLU A 86 9.39 -3.87 -3.04
CA GLU A 86 10.10 -5.14 -2.98
C GLU A 86 11.45 -4.98 -3.67
N ALA A 87 12.53 -5.39 -3.00
CA ALA A 87 13.86 -5.35 -3.59
C ALA A 87 13.97 -6.39 -4.70
N ILE A 88 14.64 -6.03 -5.79
CA ILE A 88 14.99 -6.99 -6.83
C ILE A 88 16.29 -7.65 -6.41
N ASP A 89 16.18 -8.87 -5.90
CA ASP A 89 17.34 -9.72 -5.69
C ASP A 89 17.89 -10.14 -7.08
N LYS A 90 19.20 -9.96 -7.28
CA LYS A 90 19.89 -10.31 -8.53
C LYS A 90 20.02 -11.82 -8.70
#